data_AF-A0A0Q5UPJ6-F1
#
_entry.id   AF-A0A0Q5UPJ6-F1
#
_cell.length_a   1.000
_cell.length_b   1.000
_cell.length_c   1.000
_cell.angle_alpha   90.00
_cell.angle_beta   90.00
_cell.angle_gamma   90.00
#
_symmetry.space_group_name_H-M   'P 1'
#
loop_
_entity.id
_entity.type
_entity.pdbx_description
1 polymer ?
#
loop_
_entity_poly.entity_id
_entity_poly.type
_entity_poly.pdbx_seq_one_letter_code
_entity_poly.pdbx_strand_id
1 'polypeptide(L)'
;MLPGFVARNVAPTSRHWPERMTTSTLGTDGMWNGAGRLGAAALPVNWDTMVEGAIIVQDNRDAVDGCRRAMGKNAKSTKCTITLSRPDTPAAIDRRDQLAREKSQ
;
A
#
# COMPACT_ATOMS: atom_id res chain seq x y z
N MET A 1 -14.44 24.12 -21.93
CA MET A 1 -14.78 22.79 -21.36
C MET A 1 -13.88 22.56 -20.16
N LEU A 2 -14.41 22.64 -18.94
CA LEU A 2 -13.64 22.35 -17.73
C LEU A 2 -13.27 20.86 -17.73
N PRO A 3 -11.99 20.47 -17.53
CA PRO A 3 -11.54 19.07 -17.55
C PRO A 3 -12.39 18.16 -16.66
N GLY A 4 -12.82 18.67 -15.49
CA GLY A 4 -13.66 17.94 -14.54
C GLY A 4 -15.08 17.66 -15.04
N PHE A 5 -15.65 18.49 -15.92
CA PHE A 5 -17.01 18.30 -16.43
C PHE A 5 -17.06 17.18 -17.50
N VAL A 6 -16.06 17.15 -18.39
CA VAL A 6 -15.95 16.12 -19.43
C VAL A 6 -15.65 14.76 -18.81
N ALA A 7 -14.78 14.71 -17.79
CA ALA A 7 -14.44 13.48 -17.08
C ALA A 7 -15.64 12.84 -16.35
N ARG A 8 -16.63 13.62 -15.90
CA ARG A 8 -17.80 13.10 -15.19
C ARG A 8 -19.00 12.79 -16.10
N ASN A 9 -19.18 13.55 -17.17
CA ASN A 9 -20.41 13.51 -17.98
C ASN A 9 -20.23 12.85 -19.36
N VAL A 10 -19.00 12.72 -19.85
CA VAL A 10 -18.69 12.17 -21.18
C VAL A 10 -17.85 10.89 -21.09
N ALA A 11 -17.42 10.50 -19.88
CA ALA A 11 -16.68 9.26 -19.68
C ALA A 11 -17.52 8.05 -20.12
N PRO A 12 -16.98 7.17 -20.99
CA PRO A 12 -17.70 5.99 -21.44
C PRO A 12 -18.05 5.10 -20.24
N THR A 13 -19.22 4.45 -20.30
CA THR A 13 -19.83 3.64 -19.23
C THR A 13 -18.99 2.44 -18.77
N SER A 14 -17.80 2.22 -19.34
CA SER A 14 -16.83 1.29 -18.79
C SER A 14 -16.42 1.74 -17.39
N ARG A 15 -16.78 0.92 -16.40
CA ARG A 15 -16.67 1.18 -14.95
C ARG A 15 -15.25 1.53 -14.42
N HIS A 16 -14.22 1.45 -15.25
CA HIS A 16 -12.82 1.70 -14.87
C HIS A 16 -12.11 2.76 -15.74
N TRP A 17 -12.83 3.55 -16.54
CA TRP A 17 -12.19 4.50 -17.45
C TRP A 17 -11.42 5.63 -16.73
N PRO A 18 -11.97 6.30 -15.70
CA PRO A 18 -11.22 7.29 -14.90
C PRO A 18 -9.95 6.68 -14.26
N GLU A 19 -10.05 5.46 -13.76
CA GLU A 19 -8.98 4.73 -13.10
C GLU A 19 -7.86 4.36 -14.09
N ARG A 20 -8.20 4.02 -15.34
CA ARG A 20 -7.21 3.79 -16.39
C ARG A 20 -6.51 5.07 -16.81
N MET A 21 -7.24 6.19 -16.92
CA MET A 21 -6.63 7.49 -17.21
C MET A 21 -5.72 7.98 -16.09
N THR A 22 -5.94 7.56 -14.85
CA THR A 22 -5.13 7.97 -13.69
C THR A 22 -3.64 7.68 -13.91
N THR A 23 -3.30 6.56 -14.55
CA THR A 23 -1.90 6.23 -14.91
C THR A 23 -1.28 7.23 -15.86
N SER A 24 -2.02 7.63 -16.90
CA SER A 24 -1.60 8.60 -17.89
C SER A 24 -1.51 10.01 -17.29
N THR A 25 -2.48 10.42 -16.48
CA THR A 25 -2.52 11.75 -15.85
C THR A 25 -1.42 11.92 -14.82
N LEU A 26 -1.10 10.86 -14.06
CA LEU A 26 -0.01 10.89 -13.11
C LEU A 26 1.35 10.68 -13.78
N GLY A 27 1.41 10.13 -14.99
CA GLY A 27 2.67 9.78 -15.65
C GLY A 27 3.39 8.64 -14.92
N THR A 28 2.64 7.60 -14.54
CA THR A 28 3.17 6.41 -13.87
C THR A 28 3.02 5.18 -14.74
N ASP A 29 4.03 4.29 -14.69
CA ASP A 29 4.01 3.01 -15.38
C ASP A 29 3.12 1.98 -14.67
N GLY A 30 1.80 2.18 -14.75
CA GLY A 30 0.79 1.24 -14.28
C GLY A 30 -0.09 1.73 -13.12
N MET A 31 -1.27 1.10 -13.00
CA MET A 31 -2.33 1.53 -12.08
C MET A 31 -1.90 1.46 -10.62
N TRP A 32 -1.09 0.46 -10.27
CA TRP A 32 -0.57 0.30 -8.91
C TRP A 32 0.34 1.46 -8.50
N ASN A 33 1.26 1.87 -9.37
CA ASN A 33 2.16 2.99 -9.10
C ASN A 33 1.41 4.33 -9.03
N GLY A 34 0.38 4.50 -9.87
CA GLY A 34 -0.53 5.65 -9.78
C GLY A 34 -1.28 5.72 -8.45
N ALA A 35 -1.85 4.59 -8.02
CA ALA A 35 -2.51 4.49 -6.71
C ALA A 35 -1.52 4.77 -5.56
N GLY A 36 -0.30 4.26 -5.67
CA GLY A 36 0.77 4.52 -4.71
C GLY A 36 1.10 6.00 -4.57
N ARG A 37 1.26 6.72 -5.69
CA ARG A 37 1.52 8.16 -5.67
C ARG A 37 0.35 8.96 -5.10
N LEU A 38 -0.88 8.58 -5.39
CA LEU A 38 -2.06 9.23 -4.80
C LEU A 38 -2.15 9.00 -3.29
N GLY A 39 -1.90 7.77 -2.85
CA GLY A 39 -1.88 7.43 -1.42
C GLY A 39 -0.82 8.22 -0.66
N ALA A 40 0.42 8.25 -1.18
CA ALA A 40 1.52 9.02 -0.62
C ALA A 40 1.24 10.53 -0.60
N ALA A 41 0.59 11.07 -1.63
CA ALA A 41 0.22 12.49 -1.69
C ALA A 41 -0.92 12.85 -0.71
N ALA A 42 -1.88 11.95 -0.48
CA ALA A 42 -3.02 12.21 0.39
C ALA A 42 -2.67 12.08 1.87
N LEU A 43 -1.91 11.05 2.25
CA LEU A 43 -1.59 10.74 3.65
C LEU A 43 -0.19 10.10 3.75
N PRO A 44 0.90 10.87 3.60
CA PRO A 44 2.25 10.32 3.42
C PRO A 44 2.70 9.38 4.56
N VAL A 45 2.52 9.78 5.83
CA VAL A 45 2.93 8.96 6.99
C VAL A 45 2.11 7.67 7.12
N ASN A 46 0.81 7.73 6.82
CA ASN A 46 -0.07 6.57 6.94
C ASN A 46 0.09 5.62 5.75
N TRP A 47 0.40 6.16 4.57
CA TRP A 47 0.60 5.39 3.35
C TRP A 47 1.78 4.42 3.48
N ASP A 48 2.94 4.91 3.90
CA ASP A 48 4.12 4.07 4.06
C ASP A 48 3.89 2.94 5.08
N THR A 49 3.20 3.26 6.18
CA THR A 49 2.84 2.27 7.21
C THR A 49 1.90 1.18 6.66
N MET A 50 0.92 1.57 5.82
CA MET A 50 0.02 0.61 5.17
C MET A 50 0.76 -0.28 4.17
N VAL A 51 1.66 0.30 3.36
CA VAL A 51 2.48 -0.45 2.40
C VAL A 51 3.41 -1.42 3.12
N GLU A 52 4.07 -0.98 4.20
CA GLU A 52 4.93 -1.84 5.03
C GLU A 52 4.13 -3.03 5.60
N GLY A 53 2.94 -2.78 6.14
CA GLY A 53 2.05 -3.85 6.60
C GLY A 53 1.63 -4.81 5.48
N ALA A 54 1.35 -4.29 4.28
CA ALA A 54 1.00 -5.11 3.12
C ALA A 54 2.15 -6.01 2.67
N ILE A 55 3.39 -5.49 2.64
CA ILE A 55 4.60 -6.26 2.31
C ILE A 55 4.79 -7.39 3.32
N ILE A 56 4.71 -7.10 4.62
CA ILE A 56 4.82 -8.11 5.69
C ILE A 56 3.80 -9.24 5.50
N VAL A 57 2.54 -8.90 5.19
CA VAL A 57 1.49 -9.90 4.96
C VAL A 57 1.74 -10.70 3.69
N GLN A 58 2.25 -10.08 2.62
CA GLN A 58 2.58 -10.79 1.37
C GLN A 58 3.72 -11.78 1.58
N ASP A 59 4.79 -11.38 2.27
CA ASP A 59 5.93 -12.24 2.59
C ASP A 59 5.55 -13.42 3.50
N ASN A 60 4.46 -13.27 4.27
CA ASN A 60 3.95 -14.27 5.20
C ASN A 60 2.62 -14.89 4.75
N ARG A 61 2.28 -14.80 3.46
CA ARG A 61 0.93 -15.14 2.95
C ARG A 61 0.44 -16.50 3.43
N ASP A 62 1.25 -17.54 3.30
CA ASP A 62 0.84 -18.91 3.63
C ASP A 62 0.59 -19.09 5.13
N ALA A 63 1.44 -18.49 5.98
CA ALA A 63 1.28 -18.50 7.43
C ALA A 63 0.01 -17.73 7.84
N VAL A 64 -0.21 -16.54 7.28
CA VAL A 64 -1.39 -15.72 7.56
C VAL A 64 -2.67 -16.43 7.11
N ASP A 65 -2.70 -17.02 5.92
CA ASP A 65 -3.86 -17.75 5.42
C ASP A 65 -4.11 -19.04 6.22
N GLY A 66 -3.07 -19.71 6.68
CA GLY A 66 -3.16 -20.82 7.65
C GLY A 66 -3.82 -20.37 8.97
N CYS A 67 -3.36 -19.27 9.55
CA CYS A 67 -3.93 -18.70 10.76
C CYS A 67 -5.40 -18.31 10.59
N ARG A 68 -5.76 -17.70 9.44
CA ARG A 68 -7.15 -17.36 9.11
C ARG A 68 -8.04 -18.59 9.03
N ARG A 69 -7.56 -19.69 8.43
CA ARG A 69 -8.30 -20.96 8.37
C ARG A 69 -8.44 -21.63 9.74
N ALA A 70 -7.42 -21.49 10.59
CA ALA A 70 -7.42 -22.00 11.95
C ALA A 70 -8.31 -21.18 12.91
N MET A 71 -8.70 -19.95 12.53
CA MET A 71 -9.72 -19.20 13.27
C MET A 71 -11.05 -19.94 13.20
N GLY A 72 -11.43 -20.57 14.31
CA GLY A 72 -12.75 -21.18 14.46
C GLY A 72 -13.86 -20.13 14.32
N LYS A 73 -15.06 -20.56 13.93
CA LYS A 73 -16.22 -19.69 13.63
C LYS A 73 -16.60 -18.69 14.74
N ASN A 74 -16.21 -18.96 15.99
CA ASN A 74 -16.50 -18.12 17.17
C ASN A 74 -15.26 -17.44 17.76
N ALA A 75 -14.08 -17.59 17.13
CA ALA A 75 -12.85 -17.00 17.62
C ALA A 75 -12.82 -15.50 17.32
N LYS A 76 -12.75 -14.68 18.37
CA LYS A 76 -12.61 -13.21 18.24
C LYS A 76 -11.21 -12.78 17.81
N SER A 77 -10.21 -13.62 18.06
CA SER A 77 -8.81 -13.42 17.67
C SER A 77 -8.06 -14.74 17.63
N THR A 78 -6.97 -14.79 16.87
CA THR A 78 -5.98 -15.89 16.92
C THR A 78 -4.58 -15.30 17.03
N LYS A 79 -3.67 -16.03 17.67
CA LYS A 79 -2.24 -15.69 17.66
C LYS A 79 -1.61 -16.33 16.42
N CYS A 80 -0.94 -15.51 15.61
CA CYS A 80 -0.22 -15.95 14.44
C CYS A 80 1.25 -15.58 14.59
N THR A 81 2.14 -16.54 14.37
CA THR A 81 3.58 -16.26 14.29
C THR A 81 3.90 -15.91 12.85
N ILE A 82 4.48 -14.73 12.63
CA ILE A 82 4.98 -14.30 11.33
C ILE A 82 6.49 -14.13 11.41
N THR A 83 7.16 -14.35 10.29
CA THR A 83 8.59 -14.11 10.16
C THR A 83 8.79 -12.73 9.55
N LEU A 84 9.54 -11.88 10.26
CA LEU A 84 9.96 -10.60 9.74
C LEU A 84 11.38 -10.75 9.20
N SER A 85 11.52 -10.55 7.89
CA SER A 85 12.84 -10.32 7.31
C SER A 85 13.29 -8.90 7.65
N ARG A 86 14.59 -8.71 7.84
CA ARG A 86 15.16 -7.36 7.97
C ARG A 86 14.77 -6.60 6.69
N PRO A 87 14.16 -5.41 6.80
CA PRO A 87 13.80 -4.68 5.60
C PRO A 87 15.09 -4.31 4.85
N ASP A 88 15.15 -4.72 3.59
CA ASP A 88 16.16 -4.34 2.60
C ASP A 88 15.68 -3.13 1.78
N THR A 89 14.47 -2.62 2.07
CA THR A 89 13.91 -1.46 1.40
C THR A 89 14.70 -0.18 1.73
N PRO A 90 15.06 0.64 0.73
CA PRO A 90 15.87 1.85 0.92
C PRO A 90 15.32 2.83 1.98
N ALA A 91 13.99 3.03 2.04
CA ALA A 91 13.35 3.92 3.02
C ALA A 91 13.48 3.42 4.47
N ALA A 92 13.45 2.10 4.68
CA ALA A 92 13.60 1.49 5.99
C ALA A 92 15.08 1.37 6.42
N ILE A 93 16.01 1.35 5.47
CA ILE A 93 17.45 1.55 5.73
C ILE A 93 17.67 3.00 6.19
N ASP A 94 17.18 3.99 5.45
CA ASP A 94 17.38 5.41 5.77
C ASP A 94 16.78 5.79 7.13
N ARG A 95 15.55 5.34 7.44
CA ARG A 95 14.93 5.57 8.75
C ARG A 95 15.76 4.96 9.89
N ARG A 96 16.34 3.76 9.71
CA ARG A 96 17.22 3.14 10.71
C ARG A 96 18.49 3.94 10.90
N ASP A 97 19.09 4.40 9.81
CA ASP A 97 20.30 5.20 9.87
C ASP A 97 20.03 6.55 10.56
N GLN A 98 18.87 7.17 10.31
CA GLN A 98 18.43 8.37 11.01
C GLN A 98 18.27 8.13 12.51
N LEU A 99 17.56 7.06 12.92
CA LEU A 99 17.40 6.70 14.33
C LEU A 99 18.74 6.37 15.01
N ALA A 100 19.70 5.80 14.28
CA ALA A 100 21.04 5.55 14.79
C ALA A 100 21.82 6.85 15.00
N ARG A 101 21.68 7.84 14.10
CA ARG A 101 22.28 9.17 14.23
C ARG A 101 21.69 9.96 15.40
N GLU A 102 20.38 9.94 15.58
CA GLU A 102 19.68 10.62 16.69
C GLU A 102 20.12 10.08 18.06
N LYS A 103 20.39 8.78 18.18
CA LYS A 103 20.89 8.16 19.42
C LYS A 103 22.37 8.42 19.71
N SER A 104 23.10 8.98 18.73
CA SER A 104 24.52 9.30 18.84
C SER A 104 24.76 10.77 19.20
N GLN A 105 23.71 11.57 19.31
CA GLN A 105 23.72 12.96 19.81
C GLN A 105 23.23 12.99 21.25
#